data_AF-W9VRY4-F1
#
_entry.id   AF-W9VRY4-F1
#
_cell.length_a   1.000
_cell.length_b   1.000
_cell.length_c   1.000
_cell.angle_alpha   90.00
_cell.angle_beta   90.00
_cell.angle_gamma   90.00
#
_symmetry.space_group_name_H-M   'P 1'
#
loop_
_entity.id
_entity.type
_entity.pdbx_description
1 polymer ?
#
loop_
_entity_poly.entity_id
_entity_poly.type
_entity_poly.pdbx_seq_one_letter_code
_entity_poly.pdbx_strand_id
1 'polypeptide(L)'
;MSHLTYFNYPGFGEQMADMYSQAVRVGDRIELAGQGGWDPTTGALPADTPATTQIEQAFKNIDLALRHAGASGGWTQVFRVNSYHIPLDDSVLAKMKAEFEKWMGTHRPIWTCVEVPKLGLENMKVEIEVVAHVQ
;
A
#
# COMPACT_ATOMS: atom_id res chain seq x y z
N MET A 1 4.66 22.06 -15.28
CA MET A 1 4.80 20.61 -15.04
C MET A 1 5.51 20.42 -13.72
N SER A 2 5.15 19.38 -12.94
CA SER A 2 5.86 19.07 -11.69
C SER A 2 7.32 18.71 -11.99
N HIS A 3 8.25 19.08 -11.10
CA HIS A 3 9.66 18.69 -11.20
C HIS A 3 9.94 17.32 -10.55
N LEU A 4 8.91 16.72 -9.94
CA LEU A 4 8.98 15.41 -9.30
C LEU A 4 8.79 14.29 -10.31
N THR A 5 9.36 13.13 -10.01
CA THR A 5 9.17 11.91 -10.80
C THR A 5 8.05 11.08 -10.20
N TYR A 6 7.12 10.64 -11.05
CA TYR A 6 5.99 9.81 -10.69
C TYR A 6 6.13 8.44 -11.33
N PHE A 7 5.62 7.41 -10.63
CA PHE A 7 5.81 6.02 -11.01
C PHE A 7 4.48 5.27 -10.98
N ASN A 8 4.29 4.42 -11.98
CA ASN A 8 3.13 3.55 -12.16
C ASN A 8 3.64 2.16 -12.55
N TYR A 9 3.50 1.19 -11.66
CA TYR A 9 3.91 -0.18 -11.97
C TYR A 9 3.00 -0.79 -13.05
N PRO A 10 3.49 -1.76 -13.86
CA PRO A 10 2.69 -2.38 -14.92
C PRO A 10 1.39 -2.99 -14.43
N GLY A 11 0.34 -2.96 -15.27
CA GLY A 11 -0.98 -3.50 -14.94
C GLY A 11 -1.87 -2.45 -14.29
N PHE A 12 -2.33 -2.69 -13.05
CA PHE A 12 -3.25 -1.78 -12.36
C PHE A 12 -2.69 -0.36 -12.22
N GLY A 13 -1.39 -0.22 -11.96
CA GLY A 13 -0.76 1.10 -11.83
C GLY A 13 -0.84 1.94 -13.10
N GLU A 14 -0.60 1.33 -14.26
CA GLU A 14 -0.75 1.97 -15.59
C GLU A 14 -2.22 2.25 -15.92
N GLN A 15 -3.14 1.35 -15.55
CA GLN A 15 -4.57 1.53 -15.77
C GLN A 15 -5.13 2.77 -15.05
N MET A 16 -4.59 3.11 -13.88
CA MET A 16 -5.02 4.28 -13.09
C MET A 16 -4.28 5.57 -13.42
N ALA A 17 -3.31 5.53 -14.36
CA ALA A 17 -2.38 6.63 -14.59
C ALA A 17 -3.02 7.92 -15.13
N ASP A 18 -4.26 7.85 -15.64
CA ASP A 18 -5.05 9.01 -16.06
C ASP A 18 -5.73 9.74 -14.88
N MET A 19 -5.86 9.07 -13.73
CA MET A 19 -6.45 9.63 -12.51
C MET A 19 -5.40 10.03 -11.47
N TYR A 20 -4.44 9.14 -11.17
CA TYR A 20 -3.41 9.38 -10.17
C TYR A 20 -2.18 8.50 -10.39
N SER A 21 -1.05 8.85 -9.77
CA SER A 21 0.17 8.04 -9.80
C SER A 21 0.27 7.13 -8.59
N GLN A 22 0.82 5.93 -8.77
CA GLN A 22 0.98 4.97 -7.66
C GLN A 22 2.05 5.39 -6.65
N ALA A 23 3.08 6.11 -7.12
CA ALA A 23 4.11 6.66 -6.28
C ALA A 23 4.65 7.98 -6.81
N VAL A 24 5.22 8.78 -5.91
CA VAL A 24 6.04 9.96 -6.23
C VAL A 24 7.35 9.90 -5.46
N ARG A 25 8.44 10.32 -6.12
CA ARG A 25 9.74 10.50 -5.47
C ARG A 25 10.00 11.97 -5.17
N VAL A 26 10.27 12.27 -3.90
CA VAL A 26 10.60 13.59 -3.37
C VAL A 26 11.97 13.52 -2.71
N GLY A 27 13.03 13.73 -3.50
CA GLY A 27 14.41 13.57 -3.03
C GLY A 27 14.74 12.14 -2.59
N ASP A 28 15.04 11.98 -1.31
CA ASP A 28 15.29 10.72 -0.60
C ASP A 28 14.02 10.10 -0.01
N ARG A 29 12.84 10.60 -0.36
CA ARG A 29 11.55 10.06 0.09
C ARG A 29 10.73 9.52 -1.08
N ILE A 30 10.05 8.41 -0.83
CA ILE A 30 9.02 7.87 -1.71
C ILE A 30 7.70 7.90 -0.96
N GLU A 31 6.68 8.50 -1.57
CA GLU A 31 5.31 8.51 -1.05
C GLU A 31 4.44 7.70 -2.01
N LEU A 32 3.70 6.72 -1.47
CA LEU A 32 2.77 5.91 -2.25
C LEU A 32 1.35 6.47 -2.13
N ALA A 33 0.57 6.32 -3.20
CA ALA A 33 -0.87 6.33 -3.10
C ALA A 33 -1.35 5.13 -2.26
N GLY A 34 -2.57 5.22 -1.72
CA GLY A 34 -3.20 4.13 -0.98
C GLY A 34 -3.22 2.84 -1.80
N GLN A 35 -2.67 1.76 -1.25
CA GLN A 35 -2.67 0.43 -1.85
C GLN A 35 -3.69 -0.47 -1.16
N GLY A 36 -4.45 -1.23 -1.94
CA GLY A 36 -5.48 -2.15 -1.48
C GLY A 36 -5.24 -3.58 -1.97
N GLY A 37 -6.23 -4.44 -1.75
CA GLY A 37 -6.11 -5.88 -2.00
C GLY A 37 -6.29 -6.34 -3.45
N TRP A 38 -6.23 -5.44 -4.44
CA TRP A 38 -6.41 -5.80 -5.85
C TRP A 38 -5.26 -6.66 -6.39
N ASP A 39 -5.54 -7.46 -7.41
CA ASP A 39 -4.50 -8.08 -8.22
C ASP A 39 -3.73 -7.00 -9.01
N PRO A 40 -2.39 -6.93 -8.90
CA PRO A 40 -1.61 -5.83 -9.49
C PRO A 40 -1.56 -5.88 -11.03
N THR A 41 -1.91 -7.00 -11.65
CA THR A 41 -1.87 -7.16 -13.12
C THR A 41 -3.23 -6.81 -13.73
N THR A 42 -4.30 -7.30 -13.12
CA THR A 42 -5.66 -7.26 -13.67
C THR A 42 -6.56 -6.22 -13.00
N GLY A 43 -6.21 -5.76 -11.80
CA GLY A 43 -7.07 -4.91 -10.97
C GLY A 43 -8.22 -5.66 -10.29
N ALA A 44 -8.30 -6.98 -10.42
CA ALA A 44 -9.41 -7.76 -9.88
C ALA A 44 -9.47 -7.69 -8.34
N LEU A 45 -10.68 -7.47 -7.81
CA LEU A 45 -10.97 -7.45 -6.39
C LEU A 45 -12.34 -8.10 -6.10
N PRO A 46 -12.40 -9.44 -5.98
CA PRO A 46 -13.64 -10.17 -5.72
C PRO A 46 -14.29 -9.76 -4.39
N ALA A 47 -15.63 -9.65 -4.38
CA ALA A 47 -16.41 -9.18 -3.22
C ALA A 47 -16.27 -10.07 -1.97
N ASP A 48 -16.10 -11.36 -2.19
CA ASP A 48 -15.97 -12.39 -1.16
C ASP A 48 -14.55 -12.48 -0.58
N THR A 49 -13.56 -11.78 -1.16
CA THR A 49 -12.19 -11.75 -0.64
C THR A 49 -12.16 -11.23 0.81
N PRO A 50 -11.71 -12.02 1.81
CA PRO A 50 -11.67 -11.58 3.20
C PRO A 50 -10.76 -10.35 3.39
N ALA A 51 -11.06 -9.50 4.39
CA ALA A 51 -10.24 -8.32 4.70
C ALA A 51 -8.78 -8.70 4.97
N THR A 52 -8.55 -9.79 5.70
CA THR A 52 -7.20 -10.29 5.99
C THR A 52 -6.42 -10.71 4.74
N THR A 53 -7.08 -11.30 3.74
CA THR A 53 -6.48 -11.62 2.44
C THR A 53 -6.18 -10.36 1.64
N GLN A 54 -7.07 -9.36 1.67
CA GLN A 54 -6.80 -8.07 1.03
C GLN A 54 -5.61 -7.36 1.70
N ILE A 55 -5.42 -7.46 3.02
CA ILE A 55 -4.26 -6.91 3.72
C ILE A 55 -2.96 -7.57 3.22
N GLU A 56 -2.92 -8.90 3.07
CA GLU A 56 -1.74 -9.58 2.50
C GLU A 56 -1.40 -9.05 1.11
N GLN A 57 -2.42 -8.88 0.27
CA GLN A 57 -2.24 -8.44 -1.10
C GLN A 57 -1.84 -6.95 -1.15
N ALA A 58 -2.42 -6.10 -0.30
CA ALA A 58 -2.01 -4.70 -0.17
C ALA A 58 -0.54 -4.59 0.23
N PHE A 59 -0.04 -5.46 1.13
CA PHE A 59 1.38 -5.48 1.47
C PHE A 59 2.28 -5.85 0.29
N LYS A 60 1.88 -6.81 -0.55
CA LYS A 60 2.62 -7.14 -1.79
C LYS A 60 2.58 -5.98 -2.79
N ASN A 61 1.44 -5.33 -2.94
CA ASN A 61 1.27 -4.18 -3.84
C ASN A 61 2.13 -2.99 -3.41
N ILE A 62 2.24 -2.74 -2.10
CA ILE A 62 3.16 -1.74 -1.54
C ILE A 62 4.61 -2.08 -1.87
N ASP A 63 5.05 -3.32 -1.65
CA ASP A 63 6.43 -3.72 -1.95
C ASP A 63 6.75 -3.55 -3.44
N LEU A 64 5.82 -3.93 -4.31
CA LEU A 64 5.90 -3.73 -5.76
C LEU A 64 6.06 -2.24 -6.11
N ALA A 65 5.17 -1.40 -5.59
CA ALA A 65 5.18 0.05 -5.86
C ALA A 65 6.44 0.74 -5.32
N LEU A 66 6.90 0.38 -4.12
CA LEU A 66 8.16 0.87 -3.54
C LEU A 66 9.35 0.51 -4.41
N ARG A 67 9.50 -0.77 -4.76
CA ARG A 67 10.61 -1.24 -5.60
C ARG A 67 10.60 -0.59 -6.97
N HIS A 68 9.42 -0.46 -7.57
CA HIS A 68 9.26 0.21 -8.85
C HIS A 68 9.65 1.70 -8.80
N ALA A 69 9.41 2.38 -7.67
CA ALA A 69 9.85 3.76 -7.42
C ALA A 69 11.32 3.89 -6.94
N GLY A 70 12.06 2.79 -6.89
CA GLY A 70 13.49 2.76 -6.55
C GLY A 70 13.82 2.51 -5.07
N ALA A 71 12.88 2.07 -4.24
CA ALA A 71 13.16 1.52 -2.91
C ALA A 71 13.55 0.04 -3.01
N SER A 72 14.84 -0.23 -3.24
CA SER A 72 15.35 -1.61 -3.41
C SER A 72 15.16 -2.51 -2.18
N GLY A 73 15.14 -1.91 -0.99
CA GLY A 73 14.84 -2.58 0.29
C GLY A 73 13.34 -2.78 0.55
N GLY A 74 12.47 -2.25 -0.30
CA GLY A 74 11.02 -2.37 -0.19
C GLY A 74 10.52 -1.92 1.19
N TRP A 75 9.71 -2.76 1.84
CA TRP A 75 9.16 -2.50 3.18
C TRP A 75 10.17 -2.13 4.26
N THR A 76 11.41 -2.63 4.19
CA THR A 76 12.43 -2.30 5.20
C THR A 76 12.79 -0.82 5.22
N GLN A 77 12.46 -0.06 4.18
CA GLN A 77 12.69 1.37 4.06
C GLN A 77 11.47 2.24 4.44
N VAL A 78 10.32 1.62 4.76
CA VAL A 78 9.10 2.34 5.17
C VAL A 78 9.23 2.85 6.59
N PHE A 79 8.92 4.11 6.86
CA PHE A 79 8.93 4.64 8.24
C PHE A 79 7.56 5.10 8.73
N ARG A 80 6.61 5.39 7.81
CA ARG A 80 5.24 5.83 8.14
C ARG A 80 4.22 5.00 7.39
N VAL A 81 3.18 4.59 8.12
CA VAL A 81 2.03 3.86 7.58
C VAL A 81 0.75 4.49 8.10
N ASN A 82 -0.20 4.78 7.22
CA ASN A 82 -1.59 5.00 7.60
C ASN A 82 -2.45 3.93 6.93
N SER A 83 -3.37 3.32 7.67
CA SER A 83 -4.28 2.31 7.13
C SER A 83 -5.73 2.55 7.52
N TYR A 84 -6.60 2.26 6.56
CA TYR A 84 -8.04 2.49 6.58
C TYR A 84 -8.72 1.15 6.32
N HIS A 85 -9.65 0.73 7.19
CA HIS A 85 -10.22 -0.63 7.16
C HIS A 85 -11.74 -0.64 7.19
N ILE A 86 -12.32 -1.69 6.60
CA ILE A 86 -13.76 -2.02 6.62
C ILE A 86 -13.96 -3.54 6.68
N PRO A 87 -14.36 -4.13 7.83
CA PRO A 87 -14.37 -3.54 9.18
C PRO A 87 -12.96 -3.47 9.80
N LEU A 88 -12.83 -2.81 10.94
CA LEU A 88 -11.65 -2.86 11.80
C LEU A 88 -11.94 -3.69 13.05
N ASP A 89 -11.52 -4.95 13.04
CA ASP A 89 -11.66 -5.88 14.16
C ASP A 89 -10.31 -6.46 14.63
N ASP A 90 -10.35 -7.30 15.67
CA ASP A 90 -9.15 -7.94 16.23
C ASP A 90 -8.40 -8.79 15.20
N SER A 91 -9.10 -9.38 14.24
CA SER A 91 -8.49 -10.21 13.19
C SER A 91 -7.69 -9.33 12.22
N VAL A 92 -8.19 -8.14 11.91
CA VAL A 92 -7.50 -7.12 11.10
C VAL A 92 -6.26 -6.59 11.82
N LEU A 93 -6.37 -6.28 13.11
CA LEU A 93 -5.22 -5.82 13.91
C LEU A 93 -4.15 -6.91 14.03
N ALA A 94 -4.54 -8.15 14.29
CA ALA A 94 -3.63 -9.29 14.32
C ALA A 94 -2.96 -9.50 12.96
N LYS A 95 -3.70 -9.31 11.86
CA LYS A 95 -3.17 -9.45 10.52
C LYS A 95 -2.15 -8.36 10.18
N MET A 96 -2.45 -7.10 10.47
CA MET A 96 -1.52 -5.98 10.29
C MET A 96 -0.22 -6.21 11.05
N LYS A 97 -0.30 -6.66 12.31
CA LYS A 97 0.88 -7.02 13.12
C LYS A 97 1.72 -8.11 12.45
N ALA A 98 1.09 -9.18 11.98
CA ALA A 98 1.79 -10.29 11.33
C ALA A 98 2.49 -9.85 10.03
N GLU A 99 1.86 -9.00 9.22
CA GLU A 99 2.52 -8.47 8.03
C GLU A 99 3.67 -7.50 8.40
N PHE A 100 3.53 -6.63 9.41
CA PHE A 100 4.67 -5.84 9.87
C PHE A 100 5.85 -6.70 10.34
N GLU A 101 5.59 -7.77 11.09
CA GLU A 101 6.63 -8.71 11.54
C GLU A 101 7.33 -9.40 10.36
N LYS A 102 6.58 -9.74 9.31
CA LYS A 102 7.09 -10.39 8.10
C LYS A 102 7.95 -9.48 7.23
N TRP A 103 7.54 -8.22 7.05
CA TRP A 103 8.11 -7.34 6.02
C TRP A 103 9.12 -6.31 6.54
N MET A 104 9.01 -5.87 7.79
CA MET A 104 9.76 -4.71 8.30
C MET A 104 11.14 -5.06 8.88
N GLY A 105 11.49 -6.34 8.94
CA GLY A 105 12.74 -6.81 9.54
C GLY A 105 12.86 -6.38 11.01
N THR A 106 13.84 -5.53 11.31
CA THR A 106 14.23 -5.18 12.68
C THR A 106 13.56 -3.92 13.24
N HIS A 107 12.77 -3.19 12.46
CA HIS A 107 12.11 -1.96 12.94
C HIS A 107 10.58 -2.05 12.88
N ARG A 108 9.91 -1.01 13.42
CA ARG A 108 8.47 -0.82 13.34
C ARG A 108 8.20 0.62 12.89
N PRO A 109 7.26 0.84 11.95
CA PRO A 109 6.94 2.18 11.48
C PRO A 109 6.12 2.93 12.53
N ILE A 110 6.02 4.25 12.40
CA ILE A 110 4.87 4.94 13.00
C ILE A 110 3.62 4.52 12.24
N TRP A 111 2.53 4.22 12.96
CA TRP A 111 1.32 3.67 12.37
C TRP A 111 0.06 4.34 12.92
N THR A 112 -0.78 4.86 12.02
CA THR A 112 -2.17 5.27 12.30
C THR A 112 -3.13 4.27 11.67
N CYS A 113 -4.13 3.82 12.42
CA CYS A 113 -5.12 2.84 11.98
C CYS A 113 -6.53 3.35 12.30
N VAL A 114 -7.41 3.38 11.31
CA VAL A 114 -8.80 3.86 11.47
C VAL A 114 -9.79 2.98 10.72
N GLU A 115 -10.99 2.84 11.27
CA GLU A 115 -12.15 2.33 10.54
C GLU A 115 -12.78 3.47 9.73
N VAL A 116 -13.21 3.18 8.51
CA VAL A 116 -13.90 4.14 7.64
C VAL A 116 -15.19 3.55 7.09
N PRO A 117 -16.18 4.38 6.70
CA PRO A 117 -17.46 3.85 6.20
C PRO A 117 -17.38 3.33 4.75
N LYS A 118 -16.38 3.78 3.96
CA LYS A 118 -16.20 3.42 2.55
C LYS A 118 -14.77 3.70 2.06
N LEU A 119 -14.29 2.89 1.10
CA LEU A 119 -13.01 3.06 0.39
C LEU A 119 -13.24 3.34 -1.12
N GLY A 120 -12.16 3.66 -1.84
CA GLY A 120 -12.22 4.17 -3.21
C GLY A 120 -12.82 3.21 -4.24
N LEU A 121 -12.39 1.94 -4.24
CA LEU A 121 -12.92 0.92 -5.16
C LEU A 121 -14.05 0.11 -4.51
N GLU A 122 -14.92 -0.42 -5.35
CA GLU A 122 -15.89 -1.43 -4.92
C GLU A 122 -15.16 -2.65 -4.35
N ASN A 123 -15.72 -3.24 -3.30
CA ASN A 123 -15.18 -4.40 -2.57
C ASN A 123 -13.88 -4.16 -1.79
N MET A 124 -13.30 -2.95 -1.77
CA MET A 124 -12.16 -2.66 -0.90
C MET A 124 -12.54 -2.76 0.58
N LYS A 125 -11.71 -3.50 1.31
CA LYS A 125 -11.79 -3.69 2.77
C LYS A 125 -10.58 -3.11 3.49
N VAL A 126 -9.53 -2.75 2.75
CA VAL A 126 -8.34 -2.10 3.27
C VAL A 126 -7.73 -1.15 2.23
N GLU A 127 -7.23 -0.02 2.70
CA GLU A 127 -6.35 0.89 1.96
C GLU A 127 -5.18 1.29 2.86
N ILE A 128 -3.95 1.21 2.35
CA ILE A 128 -2.73 1.48 3.10
C ILE A 128 -1.85 2.44 2.32
N GLU A 129 -1.59 3.63 2.87
CA GLU A 129 -0.58 4.56 2.36
C GLU A 129 0.71 4.44 3.18
N VAL A 130 1.86 4.57 2.51
CA VAL A 130 3.16 4.50 3.17
C VAL A 130 4.11 5.57 2.67
N VAL A 131 5.06 5.92 3.52
CA VAL A 131 6.23 6.71 3.15
C VAL A 131 7.49 5.92 3.46
N ALA A 132 8.37 5.84 2.46
CA ALA A 132 9.70 5.26 2.59
C ALA A 132 10.80 6.33 2.50
N HIS A 133 11.91 6.05 3.17
CA HIS A 133 13.13 6.84 3.08
C HIS A 133 14.22 6.00 2.40
N VAL A 134 14.72 6.51 1.28
CA VAL A 134 15.63 5.84 0.35
C VAL A 134 16.93 6.63 0.23
N GLN A 135 17.94 6.19 0.98
CA GLN A 135 19.32 6.67 0.85
C GLN A 135 19.99 6.08 -0.39
#